data_AF-A0A8B9GI54-F1
#
_entry.id   AF-A0A8B9GI54-F1
#
_cell.length_a   1.000
_cell.length_b   1.000
_cell.length_c   1.000
_cell.angle_alpha   90.00
_cell.angle_beta   90.00
_cell.angle_gamma   90.00
#
_symmetry.space_group_name_H-M   'P 1'
#
loop_
_entity.id
_entity.type
_entity.pdbx_description
1 polymer ?
#
loop_
_entity_poly.entity_id
_entity_poly.type
_entity_poly.pdbx_seq_one_letter_code
_entity_poly.pdbx_strand_id
1 'polypeptide(L)'
;MAAALRGLGLLQGRVRLAAAAAATSSFRWPGQRAPVRGGAAAAVPSAGKSYGSEAKEEEELRIRYLDDEHKGIVVLGLNRSHAKNALSKNLLKMMSKAVDALKSDKKVRTVIFRSEVPGIFCAGADLKERAKMHSSEVSSFVSKTRATINEMGGTQRLPRTIGVSLAKELIFSARIVDGEEAKSIGLISHVVEQNEAGDAAYRRALALAKEFLPQGPVAMRVAKLAINQGMEVDLVTGLAIEEACYAQTIPTKDRIEGLLAFKEKRPPRYKGE
;
A
#
# COMPACT_ATOMS: atom_id res chain seq x y z
N MET A 1 -19.86 -3.08 -16.42
CA MET A 1 -19.92 -2.86 -17.88
C MET A 1 -19.32 -1.47 -18.12
N ALA A 2 -18.42 -1.33 -19.11
CA ALA A 2 -17.27 -0.40 -19.19
C ALA A 2 -16.06 -0.88 -18.34
N ALA A 3 -14.92 -1.30 -18.88
CA ALA A 3 -14.41 -1.35 -20.25
C ALA A 3 -13.84 -2.75 -20.54
N ALA A 4 -14.29 -3.36 -21.63
CA ALA A 4 -13.73 -4.56 -22.23
C ALA A 4 -13.30 -4.19 -23.65
N LEU A 5 -12.24 -4.87 -24.16
CA LEU A 5 -11.78 -4.90 -25.57
C LEU A 5 -11.04 -3.61 -25.99
N ARG A 6 -9.82 -3.55 -26.51
CA ARG A 6 -8.85 -4.42 -27.23
C ARG A 6 -7.46 -3.84 -26.89
N GLY A 7 -6.29 -4.38 -27.23
CA GLY A 7 -5.83 -5.35 -28.22
C GLY A 7 -4.36 -5.01 -28.51
N LEU A 8 -3.60 -6.01 -28.96
CA LEU A 8 -2.18 -5.98 -29.29
C LEU A 8 -1.65 -4.66 -29.89
N GLY A 9 -0.56 -4.17 -29.30
CA GLY A 9 0.33 -3.16 -29.86
C GLY A 9 1.70 -3.29 -29.21
N LEU A 10 2.56 -4.13 -29.79
CA LEU A 10 4.00 -4.03 -29.62
C LEU A 10 4.44 -2.68 -30.18
N LEU A 11 4.95 -1.79 -29.34
CA LEU A 11 5.85 -0.69 -29.73
C LEU A 11 6.61 -0.22 -28.49
N GLN A 12 7.90 -0.02 -28.70
CA GLN A 12 8.96 0.20 -27.73
C GLN A 12 8.83 1.52 -26.97
N GLY A 13 9.38 1.53 -25.76
CA GLY A 13 9.75 2.72 -24.99
C GLY A 13 8.58 3.54 -24.45
N ARG A 14 8.25 3.38 -23.16
CA ARG A 14 7.60 4.43 -22.35
C ARG A 14 7.57 4.03 -20.86
N VAL A 15 8.00 5.00 -20.06
CA VAL A 15 8.11 4.98 -18.59
C VAL A 15 6.74 4.68 -17.96
N ARG A 16 6.72 3.82 -16.93
CA ARG A 16 5.50 3.44 -16.20
C ARG A 16 5.51 4.06 -14.80
N LEU A 17 4.37 4.63 -14.42
CA LEU A 17 4.11 5.21 -13.10
C LEU A 17 4.42 4.22 -11.97
N ALA A 18 5.11 4.71 -10.93
CA ALA A 18 5.21 4.06 -9.63
C ALA A 18 4.47 4.93 -8.60
N ALA A 19 3.39 4.41 -8.02
CA ALA A 19 2.72 5.02 -6.89
C ALA A 19 3.13 4.28 -5.60
N ALA A 20 3.53 5.02 -4.57
CA ALA A 20 3.83 4.46 -3.25
C ALA A 20 2.59 4.58 -2.36
N ALA A 21 2.08 3.44 -1.89
CA ALA A 21 0.86 3.32 -1.10
C ALA A 21 1.16 3.17 0.39
N ALA A 22 0.46 3.90 1.26
CA ALA A 22 0.54 3.74 2.71
C ALA A 22 -0.73 3.08 3.26
N ALA A 23 -0.67 1.79 3.62
CA ALA A 23 -1.79 1.05 4.23
C ALA A 23 -2.20 1.61 5.62
N THR A 24 -3.49 1.61 5.95
CA THR A 24 -4.03 1.93 7.29
C THR A 24 -4.80 0.74 7.87
N SER A 25 -4.69 0.55 9.18
CA SER A 25 -5.44 -0.45 9.94
C SER A 25 -6.81 0.10 10.36
N SER A 26 -7.87 -0.66 10.10
CA SER A 26 -9.17 -0.48 10.75
C SER A 26 -9.12 -1.09 12.16
N PHE A 27 -9.09 -0.23 13.19
CA PHE A 27 -9.28 -0.64 14.58
C PHE A 27 -10.78 -0.86 14.84
N ARG A 28 -11.14 -2.00 15.44
CA ARG A 28 -12.54 -2.37 15.74
C ARG A 28 -12.75 -2.30 17.25
N TRP A 29 -13.82 -1.63 17.67
CA TRP A 29 -14.17 -1.40 19.07
C TRP A 29 -14.50 -2.72 19.83
N PRO A 30 -14.20 -2.86 21.13
CA PRO A 30 -14.54 -4.06 21.89
C PRO A 30 -16.03 -4.03 22.26
N GLY A 31 -16.82 -5.01 21.79
CA GLY A 31 -18.23 -5.11 22.21
C GLY A 31 -19.15 -6.11 21.50
N GLN A 32 -18.72 -6.83 20.45
CA GLN A 32 -19.60 -7.78 19.75
C GLN A 32 -19.05 -9.21 19.80
N ARG A 33 -19.68 -10.06 20.63
CA ARG A 33 -19.44 -11.50 20.72
C ARG A 33 -19.96 -12.21 19.46
N ALA A 34 -19.16 -13.10 18.89
CA ALA A 34 -19.60 -14.08 17.89
C ALA A 34 -19.88 -15.43 18.58
N PRO A 35 -20.85 -16.24 18.08
CA PRO A 35 -21.25 -17.48 18.73
C PRO A 35 -20.27 -18.63 18.45
N VAL A 36 -20.13 -19.50 19.43
CA VAL A 36 -19.35 -20.74 19.39
C VAL A 36 -20.15 -21.84 18.71
N ARG A 37 -19.54 -22.60 17.79
CA ARG A 37 -19.97 -23.95 17.44
C ARG A 37 -18.76 -24.86 17.29
N GLY A 38 -18.77 -25.96 18.05
CA GLY A 38 -17.78 -27.02 18.01
C GLY A 38 -18.03 -28.04 16.91
N GLY A 39 -17.04 -28.90 16.68
CA GLY A 39 -17.13 -30.03 15.76
C GLY A 39 -15.79 -30.73 15.55
N ALA A 40 -15.60 -31.81 16.30
CA ALA A 40 -14.80 -33.03 16.11
C ALA A 40 -13.49 -33.03 15.30
N ALA A 41 -12.46 -33.60 15.93
CA ALA A 41 -11.21 -34.04 15.33
C ALA A 41 -11.34 -35.43 14.67
N ALA A 42 -10.61 -35.64 13.57
CA ALA A 42 -10.14 -36.96 13.13
C ALA A 42 -8.84 -36.78 12.31
N ALA A 43 -7.77 -37.44 12.74
CA ALA A 43 -6.55 -37.72 11.96
C ALA A 43 -6.80 -39.04 11.16
N VAL A 44 -6.10 -39.47 10.10
CA VAL A 44 -4.66 -39.70 9.77
C VAL A 44 -4.63 -40.13 8.25
N PRO A 45 -3.53 -40.58 7.59
CA PRO A 45 -2.24 -39.97 7.21
C PRO A 45 -2.02 -39.73 5.68
N SER A 46 -0.96 -38.95 5.41
CA SER A 46 0.01 -38.93 4.29
C SER A 46 -0.05 -40.02 3.20
N ALA A 47 -0.02 -39.60 1.93
CA ALA A 47 1.15 -39.74 1.03
C ALA A 47 0.86 -39.11 -0.34
N GLY A 48 1.50 -37.99 -0.66
CA GLY A 48 1.39 -37.35 -1.98
C GLY A 48 2.58 -36.43 -2.22
N LYS A 49 3.44 -36.82 -3.16
CA LYS A 49 4.62 -36.08 -3.62
C LYS A 49 4.25 -34.63 -3.94
N SER A 50 4.66 -33.66 -3.12
CA SER A 50 4.55 -32.22 -3.42
C SER A 50 5.77 -31.74 -4.20
N TYR A 51 5.71 -31.88 -5.52
CA TYR A 51 6.66 -31.19 -6.40
C TYR A 51 6.17 -29.75 -6.67
N GLY A 52 6.83 -28.76 -6.05
CA GLY A 52 7.14 -27.49 -6.71
C GLY A 52 6.14 -26.31 -6.65
N SER A 53 5.26 -26.20 -5.66
CA SER A 53 4.39 -25.00 -5.50
C SER A 53 4.91 -23.99 -4.48
N GLU A 54 5.47 -24.43 -3.35
CA GLU A 54 5.89 -23.53 -2.25
C GLU A 54 7.09 -22.66 -2.61
N ALA A 55 8.04 -23.17 -3.41
CA ALA A 55 9.21 -22.40 -3.85
C ALA A 55 8.86 -21.25 -4.83
N LYS A 56 7.69 -21.28 -5.49
CA LYS A 56 7.21 -20.19 -6.36
C LYS A 56 6.47 -19.09 -5.59
N GLU A 57 6.01 -19.38 -4.38
CA GLU A 57 5.25 -18.42 -3.57
C GLU A 57 6.17 -17.32 -3.03
N GLU A 58 7.38 -17.63 -2.55
CA GLU A 58 8.33 -16.62 -2.04
C GLU A 58 8.91 -15.69 -3.12
N GLU A 59 8.65 -15.97 -4.40
CA GLU A 59 9.25 -15.27 -5.52
C GLU A 59 8.43 -14.06 -6.02
N GLU A 60 7.09 -14.06 -5.88
CA GLU A 60 6.23 -13.04 -6.51
C GLU A 60 6.09 -11.72 -5.72
N LEU A 61 6.19 -11.76 -4.39
CA LEU A 61 6.18 -10.59 -3.50
C LEU A 61 7.25 -10.74 -2.44
N ARG A 62 8.28 -9.90 -2.50
CA ARG A 62 9.39 -9.88 -1.55
C ARG A 62 9.17 -8.81 -0.50
N ILE A 63 9.39 -9.16 0.77
CA ILE A 63 9.30 -8.24 1.91
C ILE A 63 10.70 -8.07 2.48
N ARG A 64 11.24 -6.85 2.44
CA ARG A 64 12.57 -6.53 2.97
C ARG A 64 12.47 -5.50 4.09
N TYR A 65 12.92 -5.88 5.28
CA TYR A 65 13.18 -4.96 6.37
C TYR A 65 14.57 -4.38 6.13
N LEU A 66 14.68 -3.05 6.01
CA LEU A 66 15.96 -2.41 5.79
C LEU A 66 16.66 -2.12 7.14
N ASP A 67 17.99 -2.15 7.11
CA ASP A 67 18.85 -1.97 8.28
C ASP A 67 19.61 -0.63 8.25
N ASP A 68 20.51 -0.42 9.22
CA ASP A 68 21.38 0.74 9.34
C ASP A 68 20.62 2.08 9.32
N GLU A 69 21.01 3.00 8.42
CA GLU A 69 20.38 4.30 8.22
C GLU A 69 18.95 4.22 7.65
N HIS A 70 18.50 3.03 7.23
CA HIS A 70 17.15 2.77 6.75
C HIS A 70 16.30 1.99 7.76
N LYS A 71 16.80 1.77 8.98
CA LYS A 71 16.10 1.03 10.02
C LYS A 71 14.71 1.61 10.29
N GLY A 72 13.69 0.77 10.14
CA GLY A 72 12.28 1.14 10.26
C GLY A 72 11.55 1.32 8.91
N ILE A 73 12.27 1.22 7.79
CA ILE A 73 11.69 1.16 6.45
C ILE A 73 11.48 -0.31 6.05
N VAL A 74 10.29 -0.64 5.54
CA VAL A 74 10.00 -1.93 4.91
C VAL A 74 9.70 -1.73 3.44
N VAL A 75 10.30 -2.57 2.58
CA VAL A 75 10.07 -2.57 1.14
C VAL A 75 9.26 -3.80 0.75
N LEU A 76 8.09 -3.57 0.15
CA LEU A 76 7.27 -4.56 -0.51
C LEU A 76 7.56 -4.51 -2.02
N GLY A 77 8.23 -5.54 -2.54
CA GLY A 77 8.68 -5.64 -3.92
C GLY A 77 7.88 -6.65 -4.75
N LEU A 78 7.14 -6.18 -5.75
CA LEU A 78 6.50 -7.02 -6.76
C LEU A 78 7.53 -7.60 -7.72
N ASN A 79 7.64 -8.93 -7.78
CA ASN A 79 8.61 -9.65 -8.59
C ASN A 79 7.95 -10.75 -9.43
N ARG A 80 7.08 -10.36 -10.36
CA ARG A 80 6.32 -11.26 -11.23
C ARG A 80 6.45 -10.83 -12.70
N SER A 81 7.69 -10.85 -13.19
CA SER A 81 8.07 -10.35 -14.53
C SER A 81 7.29 -11.01 -15.67
N HIS A 82 7.15 -12.34 -15.64
CA HIS A 82 6.46 -13.14 -16.65
C HIS A 82 4.99 -12.74 -16.88
N ALA A 83 4.37 -12.09 -15.90
CA ALA A 83 2.99 -11.62 -15.97
C ALA A 83 2.88 -10.10 -15.77
N LYS A 84 3.97 -9.36 -15.92
CA LYS A 84 4.01 -7.89 -15.79
C LYS A 84 3.43 -7.39 -14.45
N ASN A 85 3.67 -8.14 -13.38
CA ASN A 85 3.08 -7.95 -12.05
C ASN A 85 1.56 -7.80 -12.04
N ALA A 86 0.86 -8.48 -12.95
CA ALA A 86 -0.59 -8.54 -12.89
C ALA A 86 -1.06 -9.18 -11.56
N LEU A 87 -2.15 -8.66 -11.01
CA LEU A 87 -2.74 -9.05 -9.75
C LEU A 87 -3.48 -10.38 -9.90
N SER A 88 -2.76 -11.48 -9.64
CA SER A 88 -3.30 -12.83 -9.51
C SER A 88 -4.00 -13.03 -8.15
N LYS A 89 -4.83 -14.07 -8.04
CA LYS A 89 -5.38 -14.53 -6.74
C LYS A 89 -4.27 -14.79 -5.72
N ASN A 90 -3.15 -15.37 -6.18
CA ASN A 90 -2.00 -15.67 -5.32
C ASN A 90 -1.31 -14.39 -4.83
N LEU A 91 -0.96 -13.49 -5.74
CA LEU A 91 -0.29 -12.23 -5.38
C LEU A 91 -1.15 -11.41 -4.42
N LEU A 92 -2.46 -11.32 -4.64
CA LEU A 92 -3.37 -10.64 -3.71
C LEU A 92 -3.41 -11.30 -2.33
N LYS A 93 -3.41 -12.64 -2.25
CA LYS A 93 -3.35 -13.37 -0.98
C LYS A 93 -2.04 -13.05 -0.24
N MET A 94 -0.91 -13.04 -0.94
CA MET A 94 0.39 -12.68 -0.36
C MET A 94 0.41 -11.23 0.12
N MET A 95 -0.07 -10.29 -0.71
CA MET A 95 -0.17 -8.89 -0.34
C MET A 95 -1.07 -8.67 0.88
N SER A 96 -2.20 -9.38 0.97
CA SER A 96 -3.08 -9.30 2.13
C SER A 96 -2.36 -9.75 3.40
N LYS A 97 -1.70 -10.90 3.36
CA LYS A 97 -0.89 -11.41 4.48
C LYS A 97 0.21 -10.42 4.88
N ALA A 98 0.92 -9.85 3.90
CA ALA A 98 1.98 -8.88 4.12
C ALA A 98 1.45 -7.60 4.78
N VAL A 99 0.35 -7.05 4.27
CA VAL A 99 -0.29 -5.85 4.83
C VAL A 99 -0.79 -6.13 6.25
N ASP A 100 -1.40 -7.28 6.51
CA ASP A 100 -1.91 -7.64 7.83
C ASP A 100 -0.77 -7.84 8.86
N ALA A 101 0.36 -8.42 8.45
CA ALA A 101 1.55 -8.50 9.28
C ALA A 101 2.14 -7.11 9.59
N LEU A 102 2.21 -6.21 8.59
CA LEU A 102 2.76 -4.87 8.77
C LEU A 102 1.88 -3.94 9.62
N LYS A 103 0.56 -4.16 9.65
CA LYS A 103 -0.36 -3.39 10.51
C LYS A 103 -0.04 -3.53 11.99
N SER A 104 0.43 -4.70 12.43
CA SER A 104 0.74 -4.98 13.83
C SER A 104 2.21 -4.79 14.19
N ASP A 105 3.10 -4.59 13.20
CA ASP A 105 4.51 -4.39 13.44
C ASP A 105 4.81 -2.99 14.02
N LYS A 106 5.27 -2.97 15.26
CA LYS A 106 5.61 -1.74 15.99
C LYS A 106 6.96 -1.15 15.57
N LYS A 107 7.83 -1.92 14.90
CA LYS A 107 9.15 -1.48 14.44
C LYS A 107 9.07 -0.69 13.13
N VAL A 108 8.02 -0.93 12.34
CA VAL A 108 7.83 -0.27 11.04
C VAL A 108 7.41 1.18 11.24
N ARG A 109 8.19 2.08 10.63
CA ARG A 109 7.94 3.53 10.55
C ARG A 109 7.44 3.95 9.18
N THR A 110 7.93 3.32 8.11
CA THR A 110 7.51 3.64 6.73
C THR A 110 7.52 2.37 5.87
N VAL A 111 6.58 2.28 4.94
CA VAL A 111 6.50 1.18 3.96
C VAL A 111 6.65 1.76 2.56
N ILE A 112 7.52 1.17 1.75
CA ILE A 112 7.69 1.48 0.33
C ILE A 112 7.12 0.32 -0.48
N PHE A 113 6.21 0.62 -1.39
CA PHE A 113 5.67 -0.35 -2.34
C PHE A 113 6.30 -0.10 -3.71
N ARG A 114 6.95 -1.11 -4.29
CA ARG A 114 7.62 -1.01 -5.61
C ARG A 114 7.47 -2.31 -6.40
N SER A 115 7.86 -2.30 -7.67
CA SER A 115 8.14 -3.54 -8.39
C SER A 115 9.61 -3.70 -8.67
N GLU A 116 10.18 -4.88 -8.42
CA GLU A 116 11.54 -5.35 -8.76
C GLU A 116 11.76 -5.64 -10.25
N VAL A 117 10.75 -5.46 -11.10
CA VAL A 117 10.82 -5.71 -12.54
C VAL A 117 11.07 -4.39 -13.27
N PRO A 118 12.22 -4.22 -13.96
CA PRO A 118 12.51 -2.99 -14.70
C PRO A 118 11.41 -2.63 -15.71
N GLY A 119 11.03 -1.35 -15.74
CA GLY A 119 10.02 -0.82 -16.66
C GLY A 119 8.58 -1.24 -16.37
N ILE A 120 8.31 -2.00 -15.30
CA ILE A 120 6.96 -2.50 -14.99
C ILE A 120 6.66 -2.33 -13.50
N PHE A 121 5.72 -1.45 -13.15
CA PHE A 121 5.16 -1.41 -11.81
C PHE A 121 4.11 -2.51 -11.61
N CYS A 122 2.92 -2.35 -12.19
CA CYS A 122 1.82 -3.32 -12.13
C CYS A 122 0.89 -3.12 -13.33
N ALA A 123 0.51 -4.21 -14.00
CA ALA A 123 -0.38 -4.17 -15.17
C ALA A 123 -1.88 -4.20 -14.81
N GLY A 124 -2.24 -4.21 -13.53
CA GLY A 124 -3.63 -4.34 -13.08
C GLY A 124 -4.06 -5.80 -12.93
N ALA A 125 -5.33 -6.12 -13.21
CA ALA A 125 -5.87 -7.46 -13.00
C ALA A 125 -5.23 -8.51 -13.94
N ASP A 126 -5.02 -9.73 -13.44
CA ASP A 126 -4.58 -10.85 -14.27
C ASP A 126 -5.71 -11.35 -15.19
N LEU A 127 -5.65 -10.95 -16.46
CA LEU A 127 -6.67 -11.28 -17.45
C LEU A 127 -6.76 -12.78 -17.75
N LYS A 128 -5.68 -13.55 -17.58
CA LYS A 128 -5.69 -15.00 -17.82
C LYS A 128 -6.46 -15.72 -16.71
N GLU A 129 -6.29 -15.31 -15.46
CA GLU A 129 -7.11 -15.81 -14.37
C GLU A 129 -8.55 -15.32 -14.49
N ARG A 130 -8.73 -14.08 -14.92
CA ARG A 130 -10.04 -13.47 -15.11
C ARG A 130 -10.89 -14.22 -16.12
N ALA A 131 -10.30 -14.67 -17.22
CA ALA A 131 -10.98 -15.44 -18.25
C ALA A 131 -11.49 -16.81 -17.77
N LYS A 132 -10.90 -17.37 -16.70
CA LYS A 132 -11.26 -18.66 -16.12
C LYS A 132 -12.19 -18.53 -14.90
N MET A 133 -12.47 -17.31 -14.46
CA MET A 133 -13.22 -17.04 -13.23
C MET A 133 -14.73 -17.05 -13.50
N HIS A 134 -15.50 -17.74 -12.66
CA HIS A 134 -16.96 -17.72 -12.79
C HIS A 134 -17.54 -16.38 -12.34
N SER A 135 -18.65 -15.95 -12.93
CA SER A 135 -19.30 -14.66 -12.65
C SER A 135 -19.59 -14.44 -11.16
N SER A 136 -19.90 -15.49 -10.41
CA SER A 136 -20.14 -15.44 -8.96
C SER A 136 -18.88 -15.13 -8.13
N GLU A 137 -17.68 -15.49 -8.61
CA GLU A 137 -16.42 -15.25 -7.91
C GLU A 137 -15.87 -13.83 -8.10
N VAL A 138 -16.33 -13.15 -9.14
CA VAL A 138 -15.88 -11.82 -9.56
C VAL A 138 -15.97 -10.79 -8.43
N SER A 139 -17.15 -10.71 -7.81
CA SER A 139 -17.43 -9.67 -6.81
C SER A 139 -16.57 -9.88 -5.56
N SER A 140 -16.37 -11.13 -5.15
CA SER A 140 -15.49 -11.49 -4.04
C SER A 140 -14.03 -11.11 -4.34
N PHE A 141 -13.56 -11.36 -5.56
CA PHE A 141 -12.20 -10.99 -5.97
C PHE A 141 -11.97 -9.47 -5.95
N VAL A 142 -12.89 -8.69 -6.53
CA VAL A 142 -12.79 -7.21 -6.55
C VAL A 142 -12.86 -6.66 -5.13
N SER A 143 -13.74 -7.20 -4.29
CA SER A 143 -13.87 -6.81 -2.87
C SER A 143 -12.60 -7.12 -2.08
N LYS A 144 -12.00 -8.30 -2.25
CA LYS A 144 -10.72 -8.65 -1.62
C LYS A 144 -9.59 -7.74 -2.10
N THR A 145 -9.53 -7.45 -3.40
CA THR A 145 -8.52 -6.53 -3.95
C THR A 145 -8.59 -5.16 -3.29
N ARG A 146 -9.81 -4.61 -3.15
CA ARG A 146 -10.08 -3.34 -2.45
C ARG A 146 -9.69 -3.37 -0.97
N ALA A 147 -9.90 -4.50 -0.29
CA ALA A 147 -9.56 -4.65 1.12
C ALA A 147 -8.04 -4.80 1.36
N THR A 148 -7.33 -5.44 0.43
CA THR A 148 -5.88 -5.67 0.53
C THR A 148 -5.09 -4.39 0.26
N ILE A 149 -5.38 -3.73 -0.86
CA ILE A 149 -4.79 -2.45 -1.19
C ILE A 149 -5.98 -1.49 -1.20
N ASN A 150 -6.09 -0.71 -0.12
CA ASN A 150 -7.15 0.30 -0.01
C ASN A 150 -7.30 1.08 -1.34
N GLU A 151 -6.22 1.29 -2.09
CA GLU A 151 -6.13 2.02 -3.36
C GLU A 151 -6.93 1.49 -4.57
N MET A 152 -7.51 0.27 -4.56
CA MET A 152 -8.24 -0.25 -5.72
C MET A 152 -9.67 0.32 -5.87
N GLY A 153 -9.78 1.64 -5.95
CA GLY A 153 -11.03 2.40 -6.03
C GLY A 153 -10.88 3.62 -6.93
N GLY A 154 -10.39 3.43 -8.15
CA GLY A 154 -10.05 4.53 -9.07
C GLY A 154 -11.16 5.55 -9.26
N THR A 155 -12.42 5.12 -9.33
CA THR A 155 -13.58 6.01 -9.46
C THR A 155 -13.88 6.86 -8.22
N GLN A 156 -13.26 6.58 -7.08
CA GLN A 156 -13.42 7.34 -5.83
C GLN A 156 -12.16 8.15 -5.50
N ARG A 157 -10.98 7.56 -5.68
CA ARG A 157 -9.70 8.19 -5.35
C ARG A 157 -9.20 9.14 -6.41
N LEU A 158 -9.26 8.75 -7.69
CA LEU A 158 -8.77 9.61 -8.77
C LEU A 158 -9.46 10.98 -8.75
N PRO A 159 -10.80 11.09 -8.61
CA PRO A 159 -11.45 12.40 -8.47
C PRO A 159 -11.05 13.20 -7.24
N ARG A 160 -10.74 12.54 -6.11
CA ARG A 160 -10.25 13.21 -4.88
C ARG A 160 -8.81 13.69 -5.03
N THR A 161 -8.02 13.05 -5.89
CA THR A 161 -6.61 13.41 -6.13
C THR A 161 -6.47 14.51 -7.17
N ILE A 162 -7.11 14.38 -8.34
CA ILE A 162 -6.90 15.28 -9.49
C ILE A 162 -8.15 16.08 -9.88
N GLY A 163 -9.21 16.02 -9.07
CA GLY A 163 -10.49 16.64 -9.36
C GLY A 163 -11.40 15.82 -10.28
N VAL A 164 -12.71 16.07 -10.19
CA VAL A 164 -13.74 15.29 -10.89
C VAL A 164 -13.64 15.39 -12.41
N SER A 165 -13.30 16.58 -12.94
CA SER A 165 -13.24 16.82 -14.38
C SER A 165 -12.15 15.98 -15.06
N LEU A 166 -10.90 16.14 -14.61
CA LEU A 166 -9.76 15.40 -15.14
C LEU A 166 -9.88 13.89 -14.91
N ALA A 167 -10.41 13.48 -13.75
CA ALA A 167 -10.65 12.07 -13.48
C ALA A 167 -11.64 11.45 -14.49
N LYS A 168 -12.73 12.14 -14.84
CA LYS A 168 -13.66 11.69 -15.88
C LYS A 168 -12.99 11.64 -17.25
N GLU A 169 -12.22 12.66 -17.61
CA GLU A 169 -11.49 12.70 -18.88
C GLU A 169 -10.57 11.47 -19.02
N LEU A 170 -9.73 11.20 -18.02
CA LEU A 170 -8.82 10.04 -18.04
C LEU A 170 -9.57 8.70 -18.05
N ILE A 171 -10.64 8.56 -17.24
CA ILE A 171 -11.41 7.31 -17.16
C ILE A 171 -12.16 7.04 -18.47
N PHE A 172 -12.78 8.04 -19.08
CA PHE A 172 -13.58 7.87 -20.29
C PHE A 172 -12.72 7.68 -21.54
N SER A 173 -11.59 8.38 -21.63
CA SER A 173 -10.64 8.23 -22.73
C SER A 173 -9.75 7.00 -22.59
N ALA A 174 -9.63 6.43 -21.37
CA ALA A 174 -8.62 5.44 -21.02
C ALA A 174 -7.18 5.88 -21.40
N ARG A 175 -6.92 7.20 -21.43
CA ARG A 175 -5.61 7.76 -21.77
C ARG A 175 -4.56 7.32 -20.76
N ILE A 176 -3.39 6.95 -21.28
CA ILE A 176 -2.20 6.66 -20.48
C ILE A 176 -1.40 7.95 -20.37
N VAL A 177 -1.05 8.33 -19.14
CA VAL A 177 -0.22 9.50 -18.82
C VAL A 177 1.19 9.05 -18.48
N ASP A 178 2.19 9.85 -18.83
CA ASP A 178 3.57 9.65 -18.41
C ASP A 178 3.87 10.31 -17.04
N GLY A 179 5.14 10.29 -16.62
CA GLY A 179 5.54 10.84 -15.33
C GLY A 179 5.40 12.37 -15.23
N GLU A 180 5.70 13.10 -16.30
CA GLU A 180 5.63 14.56 -16.32
C GLU A 180 4.18 15.03 -16.32
N GLU A 181 3.35 14.44 -17.16
CA GLU A 181 1.90 14.74 -17.18
C GLU A 181 1.25 14.34 -15.85
N ALA A 182 1.61 13.17 -15.28
CA ALA A 182 1.08 12.78 -13.97
C ALA A 182 1.46 13.76 -12.87
N LYS A 183 2.66 14.36 -12.93
CA LYS A 183 3.08 15.39 -11.99
C LYS A 183 2.32 16.70 -12.21
N SER A 184 2.12 17.12 -13.46
CA SER A 184 1.42 18.37 -13.79
C SER A 184 -0.05 18.35 -13.38
N ILE A 185 -0.73 17.21 -13.50
CA ILE A 185 -2.13 17.05 -13.07
C ILE A 185 -2.29 16.74 -11.57
N GLY A 186 -1.19 16.63 -10.82
CA GLY A 186 -1.22 16.32 -9.39
C GLY A 186 -1.48 14.86 -9.03
N LEU A 187 -1.37 13.92 -9.98
CA LEU A 187 -1.51 12.48 -9.72
C LEU A 187 -0.34 11.94 -8.89
N ILE A 188 0.85 12.51 -9.05
CA ILE A 188 2.06 12.16 -8.29
C ILE A 188 2.73 13.41 -7.70
N SER A 189 3.36 13.25 -6.53
CA SER A 189 4.03 14.36 -5.83
C SER A 189 5.47 14.60 -6.30
N HIS A 190 6.12 13.62 -6.92
CA HIS A 190 7.49 13.75 -7.42
C HIS A 190 7.63 13.00 -8.75
N VAL A 191 8.32 13.64 -9.70
CA VAL A 191 8.82 13.02 -10.94
C VAL A 191 10.34 13.06 -10.88
N VAL A 192 10.99 12.03 -11.44
CA VAL A 192 12.44 11.92 -11.49
C VAL A 192 12.86 11.37 -12.83
N GLU A 193 13.99 11.87 -13.34
CA GLU A 193 14.66 11.30 -14.49
C GLU A 193 15.10 9.86 -14.20
N GLN A 194 14.88 8.96 -15.16
CA GLN A 194 15.19 7.55 -14.97
C GLN A 194 16.70 7.32 -15.07
N ASN A 195 17.24 6.53 -14.16
CA ASN A 195 18.65 6.14 -14.15
C ASN A 195 18.87 4.82 -14.90
N GLU A 196 20.13 4.48 -15.17
CA GLU A 196 20.50 3.24 -15.87
C GLU A 196 20.02 1.96 -15.15
N ALA A 197 19.98 2.00 -13.81
CA ALA A 197 19.49 0.89 -13.00
C ALA A 197 17.96 0.72 -13.03
N GLY A 198 17.21 1.66 -13.61
CA GLY A 198 15.76 1.63 -13.70
C GLY A 198 15.04 1.83 -12.35
N ASP A 199 15.72 2.38 -11.35
CA ASP A 199 15.26 2.46 -9.95
C ASP A 199 15.20 3.89 -9.38
N ALA A 200 15.29 4.93 -10.22
CA ALA A 200 15.34 6.32 -9.77
C ALA A 200 14.17 6.69 -8.84
N ALA A 201 12.94 6.27 -9.18
CA ALA A 201 11.75 6.49 -8.35
C ALA A 201 11.86 5.80 -6.98
N TYR A 202 12.46 4.60 -6.93
CA TYR A 202 12.71 3.89 -5.67
C TYR A 202 13.74 4.64 -4.82
N ARG A 203 14.82 5.16 -5.41
CA ARG A 203 15.81 5.98 -4.69
C ARG A 203 15.19 7.25 -4.11
N ARG A 204 14.33 7.93 -4.87
CA ARG A 204 13.59 9.11 -4.38
C ARG A 204 12.63 8.73 -3.24
N ALA A 205 11.91 7.63 -3.36
CA ALA A 205 11.04 7.13 -2.29
C ALA A 205 11.82 6.76 -1.02
N LEU A 206 13.01 6.18 -1.17
CA LEU A 206 13.89 5.84 -0.06
C LEU A 206 14.44 7.08 0.65
N ALA A 207 14.82 8.12 -0.11
CA ALA A 207 15.22 9.41 0.44
C ALA A 207 14.06 10.06 1.23
N LEU A 208 12.86 10.11 0.65
CA LEU A 208 11.68 10.64 1.33
C LEU A 208 11.33 9.84 2.60
N ALA A 209 11.45 8.51 2.55
CA ALA A 209 11.21 7.66 3.72
C ALA A 209 12.22 7.94 4.85
N LYS A 210 13.49 8.25 4.53
CA LYS A 210 14.47 8.69 5.55
C LYS A 210 14.05 9.98 6.23
N GLU A 211 13.44 10.92 5.50
CA GLU A 211 12.95 12.19 6.08
C GLU A 211 11.85 11.95 7.14
N PHE A 212 11.16 10.82 7.08
CA PHE A 212 10.09 10.42 8.03
C PHE A 212 10.58 9.63 9.26
N LEU A 213 11.81 9.12 9.24
CA LEU A 213 12.34 8.30 10.34
C LEU A 213 12.53 9.07 11.65
N PRO A 214 12.96 10.35 11.67
CA PRO A 214 13.19 11.08 12.91
C PRO A 214 11.93 11.50 13.67
N GLN A 215 10.73 11.41 13.08
CA GLN A 215 9.50 11.86 13.73
C GLN A 215 8.98 10.84 14.76
N GLY A 216 8.15 11.32 15.70
CA GLY A 216 7.55 10.51 16.77
C GLY A 216 6.62 9.42 16.19
N PRO A 217 6.90 8.12 16.37
CA PRO A 217 6.12 7.05 15.74
C PRO A 217 4.63 7.09 16.09
N VAL A 218 4.27 7.40 17.34
CA VAL A 218 2.87 7.52 17.77
C VAL A 218 2.20 8.70 17.06
N ALA A 219 2.84 9.87 17.07
CA ALA A 219 2.33 11.08 16.43
C ALA A 219 2.10 10.88 14.92
N MET A 220 3.03 10.25 14.21
CA MET A 220 2.89 9.96 12.77
C MET A 220 1.69 9.06 12.46
N ARG A 221 1.46 8.03 13.31
CA ARG A 221 0.35 7.09 13.12
C ARG A 221 -1.01 7.76 13.35
N VAL A 222 -1.15 8.54 14.42
CA VAL A 222 -2.42 9.23 14.73
C VAL A 222 -2.67 10.43 13.81
N ALA A 223 -1.62 11.12 13.34
CA ALA A 223 -1.75 12.17 12.33
C ALA A 223 -2.31 11.62 11.01
N LYS A 224 -1.79 10.47 10.56
CA LYS A 224 -2.32 9.77 9.39
C LYS A 224 -3.79 9.36 9.58
N LEU A 225 -4.14 8.88 10.78
CA LEU A 225 -5.52 8.52 11.11
C LEU A 225 -6.45 9.73 11.03
N ALA A 226 -6.06 10.84 11.66
CA ALA A 226 -6.81 12.09 11.67
C ALA A 226 -7.02 12.64 10.26
N ILE A 227 -5.98 12.70 9.44
CA ILE A 227 -6.08 13.17 8.05
C ILE A 227 -7.03 12.26 7.25
N ASN A 228 -6.82 10.94 7.29
CA ASN A 228 -7.61 10.02 6.48
C ASN A 228 -9.09 9.96 6.89
N GLN A 229 -9.39 10.06 8.17
CA GLN A 229 -10.77 10.04 8.66
C GLN A 229 -11.44 11.41 8.55
N GLY A 230 -10.73 12.48 8.92
CA GLY A 230 -11.21 13.86 8.88
C GLY A 230 -11.59 14.32 7.48
N MET A 231 -10.86 13.88 6.45
CA MET A 231 -11.17 14.19 5.05
C MET A 231 -12.46 13.53 4.53
N GLU A 232 -13.02 12.55 5.23
CA GLU A 232 -14.24 11.83 4.81
C GLU A 232 -15.47 12.22 5.66
N VAL A 233 -15.36 13.26 6.50
CA VAL A 233 -16.45 13.81 7.32
C VAL A 233 -16.55 15.33 7.16
N ASP A 234 -17.55 15.95 7.76
CA ASP A 234 -17.61 17.41 7.84
C ASP A 234 -16.50 17.96 8.76
N LEU A 235 -16.18 19.24 8.60
CA LEU A 235 -15.07 19.88 9.31
C LEU A 235 -15.20 19.79 10.84
N VAL A 236 -16.41 19.94 11.39
CA VAL A 236 -16.62 19.92 12.85
C VAL A 236 -16.32 18.53 13.40
N THR A 237 -16.85 17.50 12.75
CA THR A 237 -16.51 16.11 13.09
C THR A 237 -15.02 15.83 12.90
N GLY A 238 -14.41 16.36 11.84
CA GLY A 238 -12.97 16.23 11.58
C GLY A 238 -12.09 16.81 12.70
N LEU A 239 -12.45 17.99 13.23
CA LEU A 239 -11.76 18.61 14.37
C LEU A 239 -11.89 17.77 15.65
N ALA A 240 -13.04 17.13 15.88
CA ALA A 240 -13.21 16.23 17.02
C ALA A 240 -12.33 14.96 16.87
N ILE A 241 -12.17 14.44 15.64
CA ILE A 241 -11.25 13.33 15.36
C ILE A 241 -9.80 13.76 15.60
N GLU A 242 -9.43 14.98 15.17
CA GLU A 242 -8.10 15.54 15.42
C GLU A 242 -7.80 15.64 16.92
N GLU A 243 -8.73 16.18 17.72
CA GLU A 243 -8.60 16.28 19.18
C GLU A 243 -8.39 14.90 19.82
N ALA A 244 -9.19 13.90 19.43
CA ALA A 244 -9.07 12.53 19.94
C ALA A 244 -7.74 11.87 19.53
N CYS A 245 -7.22 12.17 18.34
CA CYS A 245 -5.91 11.70 17.88
C CYS A 245 -4.78 12.39 18.64
N TYR A 246 -4.89 13.70 18.86
CA TYR A 246 -3.91 14.50 19.59
C TYR A 246 -3.80 14.04 21.05
N ALA A 247 -4.92 13.75 21.70
CA ALA A 247 -4.98 13.25 23.07
C ALA A 247 -4.14 11.99 23.29
N GLN A 248 -4.01 11.12 22.29
CA GLN A 248 -3.17 9.91 22.36
C GLN A 248 -1.66 10.21 22.44
N THR A 249 -1.22 11.38 21.99
CA THR A 249 0.19 11.79 22.03
C THR A 249 0.58 12.40 23.38
N ILE A 250 -0.37 12.96 24.12
CA ILE A 250 -0.16 13.65 25.39
C ILE A 250 0.53 12.76 26.46
N PRO A 251 0.09 11.52 26.70
CA PRO A 251 0.70 10.68 27.74
C PRO A 251 1.99 9.97 27.30
N THR A 252 2.46 10.18 26.06
CA THR A 252 3.63 9.46 25.53
C THR A 252 4.95 9.97 26.12
N LYS A 253 5.91 9.06 26.28
CA LYS A 253 7.29 9.44 26.63
C LYS A 253 7.96 10.19 25.48
N ASP A 254 7.61 9.87 24.24
CA ASP A 254 8.10 10.60 23.07
C ASP A 254 7.78 12.09 23.13
N ARG A 255 6.59 12.48 23.62
CA ARG A 255 6.29 13.90 23.82
C ARG A 255 7.24 14.55 24.82
N ILE A 256 7.51 13.89 25.94
CA ILE A 256 8.43 14.39 26.98
C ILE A 256 9.86 14.49 26.42
N GLU A 257 10.32 13.46 25.71
CA GLU A 257 11.62 13.44 25.03
C GLU A 257 11.74 14.56 24.00
N GLY A 258 10.68 14.86 23.24
CA GLY A 258 10.67 15.98 22.30
C GLY A 258 10.90 17.33 22.99
N LEU A 259 10.22 17.57 24.11
CA LEU A 259 10.39 18.79 24.91
C LEU A 259 11.78 18.86 25.55
N LEU A 260 12.29 17.73 26.05
CA LEU A 260 13.63 17.64 26.65
C LEU A 260 14.72 17.89 25.62
N ALA A 261 14.65 17.24 24.46
CA ALA A 261 15.60 17.38 23.37
C ALA A 261 15.64 18.83 22.85
N PHE A 262 14.48 19.50 22.77
CA PHE A 262 14.40 20.91 22.42
C PHE A 262 15.09 21.80 23.45
N LYS A 263 14.83 21.59 24.75
CA LYS A 263 15.49 22.30 25.85
C LYS A 263 17.01 22.11 25.82
N GLU A 264 17.46 20.90 25.53
CA GLU A 264 18.87 20.50 25.47
C GLU A 264 19.54 20.77 24.11
N LYS A 265 18.81 21.33 23.13
CA LYS A 265 19.28 21.62 21.77
C LYS A 265 19.93 20.43 21.07
N ARG A 266 19.38 19.22 21.26
CA ARG A 266 19.83 17.98 20.62
C ARG A 266 18.72 17.35 19.78
N PRO A 267 19.06 16.45 18.83
CA PRO A 267 18.05 15.67 18.13
C PRO A 267 17.26 14.77 19.11
N PRO A 268 15.93 14.66 18.95
CA PRO A 268 15.10 13.78 19.77
C PRO A 268 15.34 12.31 19.40
N ARG A 269 15.18 11.42 20.38
CA ARG A 269 15.35 9.96 20.24
C ARG A 269 14.06 9.22 20.55
N TYR A 270 13.10 9.30 19.63
CA TYR A 270 11.78 8.68 19.80
C TYR A 270 11.79 7.15 19.70
N LYS A 271 10.99 6.51 20.58
CA LYS A 271 10.87 5.05 20.71
C LYS A 271 9.47 4.53 20.37
N GLY A 272 8.48 5.39 20.22
CA GLY A 272 7.09 5.01 19.93
C GLY A 272 6.31 4.58 21.18
N GLU A 273 6.60 5.19 22.32
CA GLU A 273 5.99 4.95 23.64
C GLU A 273 5.70 6.23 24.41
#